data_AF-A0A085FHR5-F1
#
_entry.id   AF-A0A085FHR5-F1
#
_cell.length_a   1.000
_cell.length_b   1.000
_cell.length_c   1.000
_cell.angle_alpha   90.00
_cell.angle_beta   90.00
_cell.angle_gamma   90.00
#
_symmetry.space_group_name_H-M   'P 1'
#
loop_
_entity.id
_entity.type
_entity.pdbx_description
1 polymer ?
#
loop_
_entity_poly.entity_id
_entity_poly.type
_entity_poly.pdbx_seq_one_letter_code
_entity_poly.pdbx_strand_id
1 'polypeptide(L)' 'MLKHNLPDPRYECVRDHLEQALAIVPKAPGAAPLRAHIEVAVEAAIELAYRPRPQDGTLRLLQTGLAALGASRHQRRPL' A
#
# COMPACT_ATOMS: atom_id res chain seq x y z
N MET A 1 13.94 14.44 12.29
CA MET A 1 14.23 13.14 11.65
C MET A 1 13.18 12.87 10.58
N LEU A 2 13.50 13.15 9.31
CA LEU A 2 12.63 12.84 8.17
C LEU A 2 12.61 11.32 8.01
N LYS A 3 11.62 10.63 8.58
CA LYS A 3 11.37 9.22 8.26
C LYS A 3 11.07 9.19 6.76
N HIS A 4 12.04 8.76 5.96
CA HIS A 4 11.88 8.62 4.53
C HIS A 4 10.68 7.72 4.28
N ASN A 5 9.63 8.27 3.65
CA ASN A 5 8.57 7.49 3.04
C ASN A 5 9.19 6.78 1.84
N LEU A 6 9.94 5.71 2.11
CA LEU A 6 10.45 4.83 1.07
C LEU A 6 9.24 4.35 0.26
N PRO A 7 9.31 4.41 -1.08
CA PRO A 7 8.19 4.01 -1.91
C PRO A 7 7.85 2.54 -1.67
N ASP A 8 6.57 2.23 -1.69
CA ASP A 8 6.11 0.84 -1.59
C ASP A 8 6.64 0.05 -2.81
N PRO A 9 7.49 -0.98 -2.59
CA PRO A 9 8.17 -1.68 -3.69
C PRO A 9 7.19 -2.39 -4.64
N ARG A 10 5.96 -2.66 -4.20
CA ARG A 10 4.94 -3.28 -5.07
C ARG A 10 4.47 -2.31 -6.15
N TYR A 11 4.23 -1.05 -5.78
CA TYR A 11 3.77 -0.05 -6.73
C TYR A 11 4.91 0.45 -7.63
N GLU A 12 6.16 0.45 -7.13
CA GLU A 12 7.34 0.62 -7.98
C GLU A 12 7.43 -0.48 -9.05
N CYS A 13 7.29 -1.75 -8.66
CA CYS A 13 7.29 -2.87 -9.61
C CYS A 13 6.15 -2.74 -10.64
N VAL A 14 4.95 -2.34 -10.23
CA VAL A 14 3.82 -2.10 -11.15
C VAL A 14 4.14 -0.97 -12.13
N ARG A 15 4.72 0.14 -11.65
CA ARG A 15 5.15 1.26 -12.51
C ARG A 15 6.10 0.77 -13.59
N ASP A 16 7.14 0.02 -13.21
CA ASP A 16 8.17 -0.45 -14.14
C ASP A 16 7.56 -1.35 -15.25
N HIS A 17 6.61 -2.22 -14.91
CA HIS A 17 5.91 -3.06 -15.89
C HIS A 17 5.00 -2.24 -16.83
N LEU A 18 4.35 -1.19 -16.31
CA LEU A 18 3.53 -0.29 -17.12
C LEU A 18 4.38 0.54 -18.09
N GLU A 19 5.54 1.01 -17.65
CA GLU A 19 6.50 1.72 -18.52
C GLU A 19 7.02 0.80 -19.63
N GLN A 20 7.33 -0.46 -19.30
CA GLN A 20 7.67 -1.48 -20.29
C GLN A 20 6.54 -1.73 -21.28
N ALA A 21 5.29 -1.81 -20.81
CA ALA A 21 4.12 -1.94 -21.67
C ALA A 21 3.98 -0.72 -22.61
N LEU A 22 4.15 0.50 -22.09
CA LEU A 22 4.08 1.73 -22.88
C LEU A 22 5.14 1.79 -23.98
N ALA A 23 6.32 1.20 -23.73
CA ALA A 23 7.42 1.13 -24.68
C ALA A 23 7.10 0.23 -25.90
N ILE A 24 6.27 -0.80 -25.72
CA ILE A 24 5.89 -1.72 -26.81
C ILE A 24 4.55 -1.35 -27.47
N VAL A 25 3.73 -0.49 -26.86
CA VAL A 25 2.45 -0.06 -27.45
C VAL A 25 2.69 0.79 -28.70
N PRO A 26 2.10 0.45 -29.86
CA PRO A 26 2.27 1.20 -31.10
C PRO A 26 1.92 2.69 -30.95
N LYS A 27 2.65 3.56 -31.65
CA LYS A 27 2.37 5.01 -31.69
C LYS A 27 1.28 5.39 -32.71
N ALA A 28 0.61 4.42 -33.30
CA ALA A 28 -0.46 4.65 -34.27
C ALA A 28 -1.68 5.28 -33.59
N PRO A 29 -2.47 6.13 -34.27
CA PRO A 29 -3.63 6.81 -33.68
C PRO A 29 -4.64 5.85 -33.02
N GLY A 30 -4.83 4.65 -33.58
CA GLY A 30 -5.74 3.64 -33.03
C GLY A 30 -5.33 3.09 -31.65
N ALA A 31 -4.06 3.22 -31.27
CA ALA A 31 -3.56 2.81 -29.95
C ALA A 31 -3.47 3.97 -28.95
N ALA A 32 -3.79 5.21 -29.36
CA ALA A 32 -3.72 6.38 -28.49
C ALA A 32 -4.54 6.23 -27.19
N PRO A 33 -5.78 5.68 -27.20
CA PRO A 33 -6.53 5.46 -25.96
C PRO A 33 -5.82 4.51 -24.99
N LEU A 34 -5.24 3.42 -25.51
CA LEU A 34 -4.50 2.46 -24.69
C LEU A 34 -3.25 3.10 -24.05
N ARG A 35 -2.49 3.89 -24.82
CA ARG A 35 -1.33 4.62 -24.31
C ARG A 35 -1.73 5.58 -23.17
N ALA A 36 -2.79 6.35 -23.37
CA ALA A 36 -3.30 7.26 -22.35
C ALA A 36 -3.72 6.51 -21.07
N HIS A 37 -4.37 5.34 -21.18
CA HIS A 37 -4.70 4.53 -20.02
C HIS A 37 -3.48 4.00 -19.25
N ILE A 38 -2.43 3.60 -19.97
CA ILE A 38 -1.19 3.14 -19.35
C ILE A 38 -0.49 4.31 -18.63
N GLU A 39 -0.46 5.50 -19.23
CA GLU A 39 0.11 6.71 -18.62
C GLU A 39 -0.63 7.07 -17.31
N VAL A 40 -1.97 7.05 -17.31
CA VAL A 40 -2.77 7.25 -16.08
C VAL A 40 -2.47 6.18 -15.02
N ALA A 41 -2.28 4.93 -15.43
CA ALA A 41 -1.94 3.85 -14.50
C ALA A 41 -0.53 4.02 -13.89
N VAL A 42 0.44 4.55 -14.66
CA VAL A 42 1.78 4.89 -14.17
C VAL A 42 1.69 5.97 -13.09
N GLU A 43 0.92 7.03 -13.33
CA GLU A 43 0.70 8.10 -12.34
C GLU A 43 0.07 7.55 -11.05
N ALA A 44 -0.95 6.71 -11.19
CA ALA A 44 -1.61 6.08 -10.04
C ALA A 44 -0.64 5.17 -9.24
N ALA A 45 0.23 4.43 -9.92
CA ALA A 45 1.25 3.61 -9.26
C ALA A 45 2.23 4.47 -8.47
N ILE A 46 2.67 5.60 -9.02
CA ILE A 46 3.53 6.57 -8.31
C ILE A 46 2.80 7.10 -7.07
N GLU A 47 1.56 7.58 -7.20
CA GLU A 47 0.79 8.10 -6.06
C GLU A 47 0.68 7.05 -4.94
N LEU A 48 0.36 5.80 -5.30
CA LEU A 48 0.21 4.71 -4.34
C LEU A 48 1.53 4.27 -3.70
N ALA A 49 2.65 4.36 -4.43
CA ALA A 49 3.98 4.07 -3.90
C ALA A 49 4.35 5.00 -2.74
N TYR A 50 3.99 6.28 -2.85
CA TYR A 50 4.29 7.29 -1.82
C TYR A 50 3.15 7.51 -0.82
N ARG A 51 2.00 6.85 -1.00
CA ARG A 51 0.88 6.98 -0.09
C ARG A 51 1.29 6.48 1.31
N PRO A 52 1.11 7.30 2.36
CA PRO A 52 1.33 6.84 3.72
C PRO A 52 0.47 5.61 3.97
N ARG A 53 1.09 4.45 4.18
CA ARG A 53 0.34 3.27 4.60
C ARG A 53 -0.35 3.64 5.92
N PRO A 54 -1.63 3.31 6.11
CA PRO A 54 -2.23 3.35 7.44
C PRO A 54 -1.57 2.27 8.29
N GLN A 55 -0.39 2.56 8.83
CA GLN A 55 0.28 1.75 9.84
C GLN A 55 -0.42 2.06 11.19
N ASP A 56 -0.73 1.00 11.94
CA ASP A 56 -0.91 1.01 13.40
C ASP A 56 -2.27 1.37 14.03
N GLY A 57 -3.36 1.51 13.29
CA GLY A 57 -4.71 1.65 13.90
C GLY A 57 -5.28 0.31 14.39
N THR A 58 -5.28 -0.70 13.52
CA THR A 58 -6.04 -1.93 13.73
C THR A 58 -5.30 -2.96 14.58
N LEU A 59 -3.97 -3.06 14.45
CA LEU A 59 -3.17 -3.97 15.29
C LEU A 59 -3.08 -3.51 16.74
N ARG A 60 -3.10 -2.19 16.99
CA ARG A 60 -3.06 -1.63 18.35
C ARG A 60 -4.40 -1.82 19.08
N LEU A 61 -5.53 -1.72 18.37
CA LEU A 61 -6.86 -2.03 18.92
C LEU A 61 -7.00 -3.51 19.31
N LEU A 62 -6.49 -4.43 18.48
CA LEU A 62 -6.54 -5.87 18.76
C LEU A 62 -5.61 -6.30 19.90
N GLN A 63 -4.38 -5.75 19.98
CA GLN A 63 -3.46 -6.05 21.09
C GLN A 63 -3.97 -5.52 22.44
N THR A 64 -4.65 -4.36 22.45
CA THR A 64 -5.22 -3.78 23.69
C THR A 64 -6.43 -4.58 24.19
N GLY A 65 -7.26 -5.11 23.28
CA GLY A 65 -8.40 -5.96 23.65
C GLY A 65 -8.00 -7.32 24.23
N LEU A 66 -6.93 -7.93 23.73
CA LEU A 66 -6.40 -9.21 24.25
C LEU A 66 -5.72 -9.07 25.62
N ALA A 67 -5.03 -7.95 25.88
CA ALA A 67 -4.43 -7.67 27.19
C ALA A 67 -5.50 -7.46 28.30
N ALA A 68 -6.62 -6.82 27.97
CA ALA A 68 -7.72 -6.61 28.92
C ALA A 68 -8.43 -7.92 29.34
N LEU A 69 -8.50 -8.91 28.44
CA LEU A 69 -9.10 -10.21 28.74
C LEU A 69 -8.16 -11.15 29.53
N GLY A 70 -6.84 -10.96 29.43
CA GLY A 70 -5.85 -11.70 30.22
C GLY A 70 -5.75 -11.23 31.68
N ALA A 71 -5.88 -9.93 31.93
CA ALA A 71 -5.75 -9.35 33.28
C ALA A 71 -6.92 -9.70 34.23
N SER A 72 -8.12 -9.94 33.71
CA SER A 72 -9.31 -10.29 34.52
C SER A 72 -9.34 -11.73 35.03
N ARG A 73 -8.48 -12.64 34.52
CA ARG A 73 -8.48 -14.05 34.92
C ARG A 73 -7.62 -14.37 36.15
N HIS A 74 -6.78 -13.44 36.60
CA HIS A 74 -5.82 -13.71 37.69
C HIS A 74 -6.21 -13.19 39.08
N GLN A 75 -7.37 -12.53 39.25
CA GLN A 75 -7.79 -11.98 40.56
C GLN A 75 -8.93 -12.74 41.26
N ARG A 76 -9.13 -14.03 40.98
CA ARG A 76 -10.02 -14.87 41.80
C ARG A 76 -9.29 -16.10 42.33
N ARG A 77 -8.49 -15.90 43.38
CA ARG A 77 -8.20 -16.97 44.35
C ARG A 77 -8.84 -16.56 45.69
N PRO A 78 -9.79 -17.35 46.21
CA PRO A 78 -10.34 -17.14 47.54
C PRO A 78 -9.35 -17.66 48.60
N LEU A 79 -9.27 -16.96 49.73
CA LEU A 79 -8.94 -17.53 51.03
C LEU A 79 -10.24 -17.62 51.83
#